data_AF-A0A354WP65-F1
#
_entry.id   AF-A0A354WP65-F1
#
_cell.length_a   1.000
_cell.length_b   1.000
_cell.length_c   1.000
_cell.angle_alpha   90.00
_cell.angle_beta   90.00
_cell.angle_gamma   90.00
#
_symmetry.space_group_name_H-M   'P 1'
#
loop_
_entity.id
_entity.type
_entity.pdbx_description
1 polymer ?
#
loop_
_entity_poly.entity_id
_entity_poly.type
_entity_poly.pdbx_seq_one_letter_code
_entity_poly.pdbx_strand_id
1 'polypeptide(L)'
;MSDNILETQLYPVHCTECGEKIDNRLFPLDRFLKQYFLGAAYSKKISSLVDFLGIGAMYGETVLPGVPRLYKDGKWFLDKPEISATDRPPEFSCGDNEVTLDRLASARLNIAAMVAQFGLTTGFWEIYPMLKLRKELDDQAAAFAEPSDEQIAQWKTFCDKLTRIPGVKADALLTQDKRNAMIAGFLSDILTFAREEAKTTGKSHFSSQKILIGWRYKVENNRKLPYAFVARGELAGSFDTRECCCDKCRRPIPWDLGAYRQKVIGILGTQAVGKTTYLMALADVVKELKFSELTITHDASDPQWKRVEEENGLLWVYQNGFIPPKSPVEEGGAPALSFKVQKTSRSEPILYTLADIPGEAFYDAANAEYPQDMIDSIKRLLLASDSLILVVNQDQMQKAGIVQEENKLVKNSSNILTSFKAYLPERPISTAVILSAADKIGDLRKMLMLAFDIRSLSPLIYCEKENRFVYNAEMMHTASEAVAQYMDDHFQQFLHNLRNGFVPEGSTVEAFAVSSGTQCAIDFQAAGNKKEAASRYAAVCRERFGVAAPLLWLLACDELLDRKQMREIMTF
;
A
#
# COMPACT_ATOMS: atom_id res chain seq x y z
N MET A 1 9.67 28.85 22.91
CA MET A 1 9.41 28.97 21.47
C MET A 1 7.95 28.64 21.28
N SER A 2 7.18 29.48 20.61
CA SER A 2 5.80 29.17 20.27
C SER A 2 5.82 28.06 19.21
N ASP A 3 5.61 26.81 19.65
CA ASP A 3 5.45 25.65 18.78
C ASP A 3 4.15 25.85 17.98
N ASN A 4 4.25 26.55 16.86
CA ASN A 4 3.16 26.67 15.91
C ASN A 4 2.92 25.28 15.32
N ILE A 5 1.98 24.55 15.89
CA ILE A 5 1.42 23.34 15.28
C ILE A 5 0.97 23.75 13.87
N LEU A 6 1.58 23.15 12.85
CA LEU A 6 1.22 23.42 11.47
C LEU A 6 -0.20 22.85 11.24
N GLU A 7 -1.14 23.69 10.81
CA GLU A 7 -2.47 23.26 10.35
C GLU A 7 -2.31 22.15 9.32
N THR A 8 -2.72 20.91 9.61
CA THR A 8 -2.84 19.70 8.73
C THR A 8 -1.90 19.55 7.54
N GLN A 9 -0.78 20.28 7.48
CA GLN A 9 0.10 20.30 6.34
C GLN A 9 0.90 19.03 6.51
N LEU A 10 0.53 18.00 5.77
CA LEU A 10 1.25 16.73 5.73
C LEU A 10 2.46 16.88 4.81
N TYR A 11 3.48 16.05 5.02
CA TYR A 11 4.44 15.84 3.95
C TYR A 11 3.74 15.24 2.72
N PRO A 12 4.15 15.61 1.49
CA PRO A 12 3.68 14.94 0.30
C PRO A 12 4.15 13.48 0.36
N VAL A 13 3.20 12.57 0.21
CA VAL A 13 3.41 11.12 0.29
C VAL A 13 2.65 10.44 -0.84
N HIS A 14 3.18 9.31 -1.30
CA HIS A 14 2.57 8.50 -2.35
C HIS A 14 1.97 7.24 -1.75
N CYS A 15 0.80 6.86 -2.26
CA CYS A 15 0.19 5.59 -1.94
C CYS A 15 0.98 4.47 -2.62
N THR A 16 1.50 3.52 -1.85
CA THR A 16 2.23 2.35 -2.37
C THR A 16 1.37 1.40 -3.17
N GLU A 17 0.06 1.53 -3.07
CA GLU A 17 -0.89 0.65 -3.75
C GLU A 17 -1.28 1.13 -5.15
N CYS A 18 -1.39 2.45 -5.34
CA CYS A 18 -1.82 3.05 -6.61
C CYS A 18 -0.82 4.02 -7.22
N GLY A 19 0.28 4.33 -6.54
CA GLY A 19 1.30 5.29 -6.96
C GLY A 19 0.87 6.75 -6.88
N GLU A 20 -0.40 7.04 -6.63
CA GLU A 20 -0.92 8.41 -6.56
C GLU A 20 -0.43 9.15 -5.32
N LYS A 21 -0.28 10.47 -5.45
CA LYS A 21 -0.07 11.35 -4.32
C LYS A 21 -1.33 11.39 -3.46
N ILE A 22 -1.14 11.25 -2.15
CA ILE A 22 -2.24 11.34 -1.17
C ILE A 22 -2.41 12.81 -0.81
N ASP A 23 -3.58 13.37 -1.13
CA ASP A 23 -3.87 14.77 -0.85
C ASP A 23 -4.54 14.93 0.52
N ASN A 24 -5.35 13.96 0.92
CA ASN A 24 -6.06 13.96 2.20
C ASN A 24 -6.36 12.51 2.64
N ARG A 25 -6.73 12.30 3.90
CA ARG A 25 -6.99 10.97 4.46
C ARG A 25 -8.47 10.61 4.35
N LEU A 26 -8.73 9.42 3.83
CA LEU A 26 -10.06 8.84 3.77
C LEU A 26 -10.26 7.85 4.92
N PHE A 27 -11.38 7.97 5.62
CA PHE A 27 -11.78 7.07 6.68
C PHE A 27 -12.98 6.26 6.21
N PRO A 28 -12.85 4.93 6.05
CA PRO A 28 -13.97 4.09 5.65
C PRO A 28 -15.01 4.09 6.78
N LEU A 29 -16.26 4.35 6.42
CA LEU A 29 -17.40 4.36 7.33
C LEU A 29 -18.23 3.09 7.19
N ASP A 30 -17.82 2.14 6.36
CA ASP A 30 -18.58 0.92 6.10
C ASP A 30 -18.81 0.10 7.37
N ARG A 31 -17.75 -0.14 8.16
CA ARG A 31 -17.84 -0.88 9.41
C ARG A 31 -18.68 -0.15 10.46
N PHE A 32 -18.58 1.18 10.49
CA PHE A 32 -19.40 2.01 11.36
C PHE A 32 -20.88 1.85 11.02
N LEU A 33 -21.21 2.01 9.74
CA LEU A 33 -22.58 1.97 9.24
C LEU A 33 -23.22 0.59 9.39
N LYS A 34 -22.43 -0.49 9.32
CA LYS A 34 -22.89 -1.88 9.56
C LYS A 34 -23.37 -2.14 11.00
N GLN A 35 -22.90 -1.37 11.98
CA GLN A 35 -23.27 -1.58 13.39
C GLN A 35 -24.66 -1.05 13.74
N TYR A 36 -25.28 -0.29 12.85
CA TYR A 36 -26.62 0.25 13.07
C TYR A 36 -27.68 -0.83 12.84
N PHE A 37 -28.07 -1.44 13.96
CA PHE A 37 -28.92 -2.61 14.06
C PHE A 37 -30.37 -2.33 13.68
N LEU A 38 -30.86 -2.99 12.63
CA LEU A 38 -32.29 -3.13 12.35
C LEU A 38 -32.61 -4.59 12.00
N GLY A 39 -32.73 -5.50 12.99
CA GLY A 39 -33.18 -6.89 12.79
C GLY A 39 -32.32 -7.77 11.85
N ALA A 40 -32.43 -9.10 11.95
CA ALA A 40 -31.47 -10.01 11.28
C ALA A 40 -31.50 -9.96 9.72
N ALA A 41 -32.68 -9.95 9.10
CA ALA A 41 -32.80 -9.98 7.62
C ALA A 41 -32.51 -8.62 6.96
N TYR A 42 -32.91 -7.55 7.62
CA TYR A 42 -32.79 -6.18 7.13
C TYR A 42 -31.35 -5.65 7.33
N SER A 43 -30.66 -6.09 8.40
CA SER A 43 -29.22 -5.89 8.61
C SER A 43 -28.35 -6.41 7.45
N LYS A 44 -28.64 -7.60 6.90
CA LYS A 44 -27.83 -8.17 5.81
C LYS A 44 -27.87 -7.31 4.54
N LYS A 45 -29.06 -6.87 4.11
CA LYS A 45 -29.21 -6.07 2.89
C LYS A 45 -28.56 -4.69 3.01
N ILE A 46 -28.66 -4.05 4.17
CA ILE A 46 -28.00 -2.75 4.41
C ILE A 46 -26.50 -2.91 4.46
N SER A 47 -25.99 -3.96 5.10
CA SER A 47 -24.56 -4.27 5.07
C SER A 47 -24.07 -4.41 3.63
N SER A 48 -24.79 -5.17 2.79
CA SER A 48 -24.45 -5.32 1.38
C SER A 48 -24.50 -3.99 0.61
N LEU A 49 -25.46 -3.11 0.92
CA LEU A 49 -25.54 -1.77 0.31
C LEU A 49 -24.37 -0.87 0.72
N VAL A 50 -24.03 -0.87 2.02
CA VAL A 50 -22.90 -0.11 2.56
C VAL A 50 -21.59 -0.58 1.95
N ASP A 51 -21.42 -1.90 1.82
CA ASP A 51 -20.29 -2.52 1.14
C ASP A 51 -20.24 -2.17 -0.35
N PHE A 52 -21.40 -2.17 -1.02
CA PHE A 52 -21.52 -1.82 -2.43
C PHE A 52 -21.10 -0.37 -2.70
N LEU A 53 -21.56 0.59 -1.89
CA LEU A 53 -21.25 2.02 -2.07
C LEU A 53 -19.85 2.40 -1.56
N GLY A 54 -19.26 1.60 -0.66
CA GLY A 54 -17.93 1.87 -0.10
C GLY A 54 -17.83 3.24 0.58
N ILE A 55 -18.83 3.59 1.40
CA ILE A 55 -18.98 4.93 2.00
C ILE A 55 -17.78 5.27 2.91
N GLY A 56 -17.26 6.49 2.80
CA GLY A 56 -16.17 6.99 3.63
C GLY A 56 -16.33 8.46 4.02
N ALA A 57 -15.30 9.04 4.61
CA ALA A 57 -15.23 10.45 4.94
C ALA A 57 -13.78 10.97 4.85
N MET A 58 -13.62 12.17 4.30
CA MET A 58 -12.34 12.87 4.29
C MET A 58 -12.16 13.62 5.61
N TYR A 59 -10.94 13.63 6.15
CA TYR A 59 -10.66 14.35 7.39
C TYR A 59 -11.03 15.83 7.29
N GLY A 60 -11.66 16.36 8.35
CA GLY A 60 -12.05 17.77 8.44
C GLY A 60 -13.25 18.16 7.58
N GLU A 61 -13.82 17.23 6.80
CA GLU A 61 -15.00 17.48 5.98
C GLU A 61 -16.32 17.19 6.71
N THR A 62 -17.43 17.62 6.11
CA THR A 62 -18.78 17.29 6.57
C THR A 62 -18.99 15.77 6.51
N VAL A 63 -19.49 15.20 7.62
CA VAL A 63 -19.75 13.75 7.73
C VAL A 63 -21.16 13.49 8.22
N LEU A 64 -21.86 12.59 7.53
CA LEU A 64 -23.22 12.15 7.81
C LEU A 64 -24.18 13.35 7.99
N PRO A 65 -24.35 14.14 6.91
CA PRO A 65 -25.13 15.38 6.97
C PRO A 65 -26.57 15.12 7.42
N GLY A 66 -27.18 16.12 8.06
CA GLY A 66 -28.59 16.10 8.46
C GLY A 66 -29.52 16.27 7.26
N VAL A 67 -29.66 15.24 6.42
CA VAL A 67 -30.46 15.32 5.20
C VAL A 67 -31.93 14.94 5.47
N PRO A 68 -32.92 15.66 4.92
CA PRO A 68 -34.32 15.25 4.96
C PRO A 68 -34.52 13.85 4.36
N ARG A 69 -35.55 13.14 4.83
CA ARG A 69 -35.85 11.78 4.34
C ARG A 69 -36.19 11.80 2.84
N LEU A 70 -35.75 10.78 2.10
CA LEU A 70 -36.10 10.62 0.67
C LEU A 70 -37.60 10.39 0.45
N TYR A 71 -38.32 9.91 1.46
CA TYR A 71 -39.76 9.68 1.42
C TYR A 71 -40.43 10.19 2.69
N LYS A 72 -41.46 11.02 2.52
CA LYS A 72 -42.24 11.58 3.64
C LYS A 72 -43.64 11.93 3.16
N ASP A 73 -44.65 11.66 4.00
CA ASP A 73 -46.05 12.07 3.78
C ASP A 73 -46.59 11.67 2.39
N GLY A 74 -46.23 10.47 1.92
CA GLY A 74 -46.66 9.96 0.61
C GLY A 74 -45.82 10.43 -0.58
N LYS A 75 -44.88 11.36 -0.37
CA LYS A 75 -44.11 12.04 -1.44
C LYS A 75 -42.63 11.68 -1.43
N TRP A 76 -42.04 11.67 -2.63
CA TRP A 76 -40.63 11.43 -2.86
C TRP A 76 -39.85 12.74 -3.00
N PHE A 77 -38.67 12.79 -2.38
CA PHE A 77 -37.72 13.89 -2.42
C PHE A 77 -36.37 13.32 -2.90
N LEU A 78 -36.20 13.23 -4.22
CA LEU A 78 -35.05 12.59 -4.87
C LEU A 78 -34.14 13.59 -5.59
N ASP A 79 -34.24 14.87 -5.24
CA ASP A 79 -33.33 15.91 -5.73
C ASP A 79 -32.09 15.98 -4.83
N LYS A 80 -30.98 16.47 -5.39
CA LYS A 80 -29.74 16.69 -4.64
C LYS A 80 -30.03 17.65 -3.47
N PRO A 81 -29.72 17.26 -2.22
CA PRO A 81 -29.92 18.15 -1.08
C PRO A 81 -28.86 19.27 -1.07
N GLU A 82 -29.26 20.43 -0.55
CA GLU A 82 -28.30 21.46 -0.15
C GLU A 82 -27.64 21.05 1.17
N ILE A 83 -26.32 21.00 1.20
CA ILE A 83 -25.53 20.59 2.36
C ILE A 83 -24.62 21.74 2.74
N SER A 84 -24.69 22.20 3.99
CA SER A 84 -23.83 23.26 4.50
C SER A 84 -22.43 22.74 4.85
N ALA A 85 -21.40 23.51 4.49
CA ALA A 85 -20.01 23.26 4.90
C ALA A 85 -19.75 23.57 6.39
N THR A 86 -20.70 24.20 7.09
CA THR A 86 -20.57 24.53 8.53
C THR A 86 -20.75 23.34 9.45
N ASP A 87 -21.30 22.23 8.97
CA ASP A 87 -21.70 21.07 9.78
C ASP A 87 -20.55 20.07 9.99
N ARG A 88 -19.31 20.56 10.01
CA ARG A 88 -18.11 19.73 10.19
C ARG A 88 -18.03 19.21 11.63
N PRO A 89 -17.73 17.92 11.83
CA PRO A 89 -17.55 17.37 13.16
C PRO A 89 -16.40 18.08 13.90
N PRO A 90 -16.51 18.27 15.22
CA PRO A 90 -15.44 18.88 16.01
C PRO A 90 -14.19 18.02 15.98
N GLU A 91 -13.04 18.68 16.01
CA GLU A 91 -11.71 18.05 16.03
C GLU A 91 -11.08 18.18 17.41
N PHE A 92 -10.39 17.14 17.85
CA PHE A 92 -9.72 17.15 19.14
C PHE A 92 -8.48 16.27 19.18
N SER A 93 -7.46 16.75 19.91
CA SER A 93 -6.33 15.93 20.31
C SER A 93 -6.74 15.09 21.51
N CYS A 94 -6.52 13.78 21.43
CA CYS A 94 -6.66 12.87 22.56
C CYS A 94 -5.41 12.00 22.66
N GLY A 95 -4.67 12.17 23.76
CA GLY A 95 -3.65 11.22 24.18
C GLY A 95 -4.34 10.05 24.87
N ASP A 96 -4.49 8.94 24.13
CA ASP A 96 -4.84 7.56 24.52
C ASP A 96 -5.96 7.24 25.55
N ASN A 97 -6.59 8.19 26.24
CA ASN A 97 -7.65 7.90 27.22
C ASN A 97 -8.87 8.80 27.04
N GLU A 98 -9.91 8.20 26.46
CA GLU A 98 -11.31 8.64 26.39
C GLU A 98 -11.65 9.97 25.70
N VAL A 99 -12.64 9.90 24.80
CA VAL A 99 -13.34 11.08 24.29
C VAL A 99 -14.61 11.25 25.12
N THR A 100 -14.67 12.35 25.84
CA THR A 100 -15.87 12.73 26.60
C THR A 100 -16.99 13.10 25.62
N LEU A 101 -18.21 12.63 25.90
CA LEU A 101 -19.35 12.71 24.98
C LEU A 101 -19.77 14.15 24.64
N ASP A 102 -19.50 15.08 25.54
CA ASP A 102 -19.78 16.52 25.43
C ASP A 102 -18.96 17.22 24.34
N ARG A 103 -17.84 16.62 23.91
CA ARG A 103 -16.98 17.16 22.85
C ARG A 103 -17.39 16.72 21.45
N LEU A 104 -18.38 15.84 21.32
CA LEU A 104 -18.85 15.29 20.06
C LEU A 104 -20.10 16.02 19.55
N ALA A 105 -20.26 16.10 18.23
CA ALA A 105 -21.44 16.70 17.62
C ALA A 105 -22.53 15.65 17.33
N SER A 106 -23.80 16.05 17.47
CA SER A 106 -24.93 15.20 17.11
C SER A 106 -25.02 15.01 15.60
N ALA A 107 -25.13 13.77 15.16
CA ALA A 107 -25.46 13.41 13.79
C ALA A 107 -26.84 12.72 13.72
N ARG A 108 -27.52 12.87 12.58
CA ARG A 108 -28.76 12.16 12.25
C ARG A 108 -28.46 11.15 11.15
N LEU A 109 -28.67 9.86 11.42
CA LEU A 109 -28.44 8.81 10.44
C LEU A 109 -29.76 8.34 9.82
N ASN A 110 -29.91 8.48 8.51
CA ASN A 110 -31.00 7.92 7.71
C ASN A 110 -30.46 7.53 6.33
N ILE A 111 -31.28 6.85 5.51
CA ILE A 111 -30.82 6.39 4.19
C ILE A 111 -30.42 7.55 3.28
N ALA A 112 -31.09 8.70 3.42
CA ALA A 112 -30.78 9.92 2.67
C ALA A 112 -29.38 10.46 3.02
N ALA A 113 -29.01 10.44 4.30
CA ALA A 113 -27.70 10.87 4.80
C ALA A 113 -26.59 9.92 4.32
N MET A 114 -26.86 8.61 4.20
CA MET A 114 -25.91 7.64 3.64
C MET A 114 -25.67 7.88 2.15
N VAL A 115 -26.73 8.10 1.37
CA VAL A 115 -26.63 8.46 -0.06
C VAL A 115 -25.90 9.80 -0.24
N ALA A 116 -26.22 10.79 0.58
CA ALA A 116 -25.52 12.08 0.57
C ALA A 116 -24.05 11.94 0.95
N GLN A 117 -23.70 11.10 1.93
CA GLN A 117 -22.32 10.84 2.31
C GLN A 117 -21.53 10.22 1.15
N PHE A 118 -22.15 9.29 0.40
CA PHE A 118 -21.56 8.78 -0.83
C PHE A 118 -21.32 9.91 -1.86
N GLY A 119 -22.29 10.78 -2.09
CA GLY A 119 -22.15 11.94 -2.97
C GLY A 119 -21.04 12.91 -2.55
N LEU A 120 -20.93 13.23 -1.26
CA LEU A 120 -19.84 14.06 -0.72
C LEU A 120 -18.46 13.42 -0.89
N THR A 121 -18.36 12.12 -0.62
CA THR A 121 -17.08 11.40 -0.65
C THR A 121 -16.56 11.19 -2.07
N THR A 122 -17.47 10.97 -3.02
CA THR A 122 -17.12 10.54 -4.39
C THR A 122 -17.28 11.65 -5.42
N GLY A 123 -18.00 12.73 -5.09
CA GLY A 123 -18.44 13.74 -6.04
C GLY A 123 -19.59 13.29 -6.96
N PHE A 124 -20.04 12.03 -6.88
CA PHE A 124 -21.04 11.47 -7.78
C PHE A 124 -22.47 11.77 -7.33
N TRP A 125 -22.92 12.98 -7.67
CA TRP A 125 -24.27 13.44 -7.36
C TRP A 125 -25.33 12.89 -8.32
N GLU A 126 -24.91 12.27 -9.43
CA GLU A 126 -25.81 11.57 -10.36
C GLU A 126 -26.55 10.39 -9.72
N ILE A 127 -26.15 9.94 -8.52
CA ILE A 127 -26.91 8.94 -7.75
C ILE A 127 -28.37 9.36 -7.49
N TYR A 128 -28.66 10.66 -7.38
CA TYR A 128 -30.02 11.17 -7.20
C TYR A 128 -30.87 11.05 -8.48
N PRO A 129 -30.42 11.55 -9.64
CA PRO A 129 -31.02 11.21 -10.93
C PRO A 129 -31.18 9.71 -11.17
N MET A 130 -30.20 8.89 -10.78
CA MET A 130 -30.30 7.43 -10.89
C MET A 130 -31.42 6.85 -10.04
N LEU A 131 -31.58 7.31 -8.79
CA LEU A 131 -32.67 6.89 -7.91
C LEU A 131 -34.04 7.29 -8.48
N LYS A 132 -34.13 8.48 -9.08
CA LYS A 132 -35.35 8.95 -9.76
C LYS A 132 -35.69 8.04 -10.95
N LEU A 133 -34.73 7.78 -11.83
CA LEU A 133 -34.93 6.88 -12.98
C LEU A 133 -35.27 5.46 -12.53
N ARG A 134 -34.56 4.91 -11.53
CA ARG A 134 -34.86 3.58 -10.98
C ARG A 134 -36.29 3.49 -10.46
N LYS A 135 -36.74 4.54 -9.76
CA LYS A 135 -38.11 4.61 -9.26
C LYS A 135 -39.13 4.60 -10.41
N GLU A 136 -38.90 5.38 -11.47
CA GLU A 136 -39.78 5.42 -12.64
C GLU A 136 -39.85 4.03 -13.30
N LEU A 137 -38.72 3.35 -13.43
CA LEU A 137 -38.65 1.99 -13.97
C LEU A 137 -39.36 0.95 -13.06
N ASP A 138 -39.24 1.07 -11.73
CA ASP A 138 -39.96 0.22 -10.77
C ASP A 138 -41.48 0.42 -10.87
N ASP A 139 -41.94 1.67 -10.99
CA ASP A 139 -43.36 2.00 -11.11
C ASP A 139 -43.93 1.52 -12.47
N GLN A 140 -43.18 1.66 -13.57
CA GLN A 140 -43.54 1.13 -14.89
C GLN A 140 -43.66 -0.40 -14.87
N ALA A 141 -42.67 -1.09 -14.30
CA ALA A 141 -42.68 -2.54 -14.19
C ALA A 141 -43.89 -3.04 -13.37
N ALA A 142 -44.24 -2.36 -12.27
CA ALA A 142 -45.43 -2.67 -11.48
C ALA A 142 -46.76 -2.45 -12.26
N ALA A 143 -46.75 -1.53 -13.23
CA ALA A 143 -47.86 -1.28 -14.15
C ALA A 143 -47.82 -2.16 -15.43
N PHE A 144 -46.90 -3.13 -15.53
CA PHE A 144 -46.65 -3.95 -16.72
C PHE A 144 -46.30 -3.14 -17.99
N ALA A 145 -45.72 -1.94 -17.82
CA ALA A 145 -45.22 -1.12 -18.91
C ALA A 145 -43.74 -1.40 -19.19
N GLU A 146 -43.35 -1.33 -20.46
CA GLU A 146 -41.96 -1.49 -20.89
C GLU A 146 -41.18 -0.15 -20.82
N PRO A 147 -39.91 -0.17 -20.42
CA PRO A 147 -39.06 1.02 -20.43
C PRO A 147 -38.71 1.44 -21.86
N SER A 148 -38.62 2.75 -22.09
CA SER A 148 -38.20 3.28 -23.39
C SER A 148 -36.71 3.05 -23.67
N ASP A 149 -36.33 3.04 -24.96
CA ASP A 149 -34.92 2.92 -25.38
C ASP A 149 -34.03 4.01 -24.76
N GLU A 150 -34.55 5.22 -24.62
CA GLU A 150 -33.84 6.35 -23.99
C GLU A 150 -33.55 6.07 -22.51
N GLN A 151 -34.54 5.56 -21.76
CA GLN A 151 -34.37 5.19 -20.36
C GLN A 151 -33.36 4.04 -20.20
N ILE A 152 -33.38 3.05 -21.10
CA ILE A 152 -32.42 1.94 -21.11
C ILE A 152 -31.00 2.45 -21.37
N ALA A 153 -30.82 3.33 -22.36
CA ALA A 153 -29.52 3.91 -22.70
C ALA A 153 -28.98 4.80 -21.56
N GLN A 154 -29.85 5.61 -20.95
CA GLN A 154 -29.50 6.45 -19.81
C GLN A 154 -29.10 5.60 -18.59
N TRP A 155 -29.85 4.52 -18.30
CA TRP A 155 -29.52 3.59 -17.22
C TRP A 155 -28.14 2.95 -17.40
N LYS A 156 -27.85 2.46 -18.61
CA LYS A 156 -26.52 1.88 -18.94
C LYS A 156 -25.40 2.89 -18.72
N THR A 157 -25.58 4.12 -19.21
CA THR A 157 -24.60 5.22 -19.03
C THR A 157 -24.34 5.50 -17.55
N PHE A 158 -25.38 5.52 -16.73
CA PHE A 158 -25.24 5.72 -15.30
C PHE A 158 -24.52 4.56 -14.60
N CYS A 159 -24.83 3.31 -14.94
CA CYS A 159 -24.15 2.13 -14.40
C CYS A 159 -22.66 2.14 -14.75
N ASP A 160 -22.33 2.48 -16.00
CA ASP A 160 -20.94 2.56 -16.46
C ASP A 160 -20.16 3.66 -15.71
N LYS A 161 -20.79 4.81 -15.40
CA LYS A 161 -20.16 5.85 -14.58
C LYS A 161 -19.99 5.41 -13.13
N LEU A 162 -21.02 4.84 -12.51
CA LEU A 162 -21.01 4.40 -11.11
C LEU A 162 -19.91 3.35 -10.85
N THR A 163 -19.74 2.41 -11.78
CA THR A 163 -18.74 1.33 -11.67
C THR A 163 -17.29 1.80 -11.83
N ARG A 164 -17.06 3.01 -12.36
CA ARG A 164 -15.72 3.62 -12.46
C ARG A 164 -15.31 4.36 -11.20
N ILE A 165 -16.22 4.53 -10.23
CA ILE A 165 -15.90 5.22 -8.98
C ILE A 165 -15.09 4.27 -8.10
N PRO A 166 -13.86 4.65 -7.70
CA PRO A 166 -13.06 3.83 -6.79
C PRO A 166 -13.85 3.48 -5.53
N GLY A 167 -13.78 2.23 -5.08
CA GLY A 167 -14.46 1.78 -3.86
C GLY A 167 -15.93 1.37 -4.01
N VAL A 168 -16.57 1.62 -5.16
CA VAL A 168 -17.86 0.97 -5.46
C VAL A 168 -17.59 -0.50 -5.77
N LYS A 169 -18.14 -1.41 -4.98
CA LYS A 169 -17.94 -2.86 -5.14
C LYS A 169 -18.97 -3.43 -6.10
N ALA A 170 -18.71 -3.32 -7.40
CA ALA A 170 -19.41 -4.07 -8.42
C ALA A 170 -18.56 -5.28 -8.83
N ASP A 171 -19.15 -6.48 -8.84
CA ASP A 171 -18.43 -7.68 -9.24
C ASP A 171 -18.04 -7.58 -10.72
N ALA A 172 -16.73 -7.47 -10.95
CA ALA A 172 -16.14 -7.30 -12.27
C ALA A 172 -16.24 -8.56 -13.15
N LEU A 173 -16.44 -9.73 -12.53
CA LEU A 173 -16.62 -11.01 -13.22
C LEU A 173 -18.02 -11.15 -13.82
N LEU A 174 -18.95 -10.27 -13.43
CA LEU A 174 -20.30 -10.24 -14.01
C LEU A 174 -20.29 -9.61 -15.40
N THR A 175 -21.07 -10.21 -16.31
CA THR A 175 -21.45 -9.58 -17.57
C THR A 175 -22.09 -8.21 -17.31
N GLN A 176 -21.98 -7.29 -18.27
CA GLN A 176 -22.51 -5.94 -18.11
C GLN A 176 -23.99 -5.95 -17.71
N ASP A 177 -24.80 -6.82 -18.30
CA ASP A 177 -26.23 -6.96 -17.96
C ASP A 177 -26.45 -7.44 -16.52
N LYS A 178 -25.69 -8.44 -16.06
CA LYS A 178 -25.78 -8.93 -14.68
C LYS A 178 -25.35 -7.86 -13.66
N ARG A 179 -24.33 -7.08 -14.00
CA ARG A 179 -23.85 -5.95 -13.19
C ARG A 179 -24.88 -4.83 -13.11
N ASN A 180 -25.48 -4.47 -14.24
CA ASN A 180 -26.55 -3.47 -14.30
C ASN A 180 -27.79 -3.92 -13.50
N ALA A 181 -28.13 -5.21 -13.55
CA ALA A 181 -29.19 -5.78 -12.73
C ALA A 181 -28.85 -5.76 -11.23
N MET A 182 -27.59 -6.04 -10.86
CA MET A 182 -27.12 -5.92 -9.47
C MET A 182 -27.25 -4.48 -8.96
N ILE A 183 -26.80 -3.49 -9.74
CA ILE A 183 -26.92 -2.06 -9.42
C ILE A 183 -28.40 -1.68 -9.27
N ALA A 184 -29.26 -2.16 -10.17
CA ALA A 184 -30.70 -1.92 -10.08
C ALA A 184 -31.26 -2.44 -8.75
N GLY A 185 -30.89 -3.67 -8.35
CA GLY A 185 -31.29 -4.25 -7.07
C GLY A 185 -30.89 -3.39 -5.88
N PHE A 186 -29.65 -2.91 -5.82
CA PHE A 186 -29.19 -2.04 -4.73
C PHE A 186 -29.92 -0.68 -4.67
N LEU A 187 -30.18 -0.06 -5.83
CA LEU A 187 -30.92 1.20 -5.89
C LEU A 187 -32.40 1.01 -5.51
N SER A 188 -33.04 -0.09 -5.89
CA SER A 188 -34.40 -0.44 -5.44
C SER A 188 -34.44 -0.75 -3.94
N ASP A 189 -33.39 -1.35 -3.37
CA ASP A 189 -33.27 -1.53 -1.91
C ASP A 189 -33.20 -0.17 -1.20
N ILE A 190 -32.45 0.83 -1.71
CA ILE A 190 -32.46 2.21 -1.16
C ILE A 190 -33.88 2.79 -1.12
N LEU A 191 -34.62 2.70 -2.22
CA LEU A 191 -36.00 3.20 -2.31
C LEU A 191 -36.92 2.46 -1.32
N THR A 192 -36.76 1.15 -1.20
CA THR A 192 -37.52 0.33 -0.24
C THR A 192 -37.23 0.76 1.19
N PHE A 193 -35.95 0.94 1.55
CA PHE A 193 -35.54 1.41 2.86
C PHE A 193 -36.09 2.80 3.20
N ALA A 194 -36.08 3.74 2.25
CA ALA A 194 -36.68 5.07 2.44
C ALA A 194 -38.18 5.00 2.77
N ARG A 195 -38.94 4.12 2.12
CA ARG A 195 -40.36 3.90 2.43
C ARG A 195 -40.57 3.29 3.82
N GLU A 196 -39.72 2.35 4.21
CA GLU A 196 -39.81 1.70 5.51
C GLU A 196 -39.47 2.65 6.67
N GLU A 197 -38.47 3.52 6.51
CA GLU A 197 -38.14 4.59 7.45
C GLU A 197 -39.34 5.53 7.70
N ALA A 198 -40.12 5.83 6.67
CA ALA A 198 -41.28 6.72 6.79
C ALA A 198 -42.45 6.09 7.56
N LYS A 199 -42.61 4.76 7.50
CA LYS A 199 -43.74 4.04 8.12
C LYS A 199 -43.63 3.90 9.63
N THR A 200 -42.42 3.97 10.19
CA THR A 200 -42.21 3.68 11.61
C THR A 200 -41.80 4.95 12.37
N THR A 201 -42.75 5.55 13.08
CA THR A 201 -42.59 6.83 13.80
C THR A 201 -41.50 6.82 14.90
N GLY A 202 -41.06 5.63 15.35
CA GLY A 202 -39.94 5.45 16.30
C GLY A 202 -38.63 4.88 15.70
N LYS A 203 -38.57 4.65 14.37
CA LYS A 203 -37.35 4.23 13.64
C LYS A 203 -36.91 5.31 12.65
N SER A 204 -37.03 6.57 13.05
CA SER A 204 -36.62 7.74 12.25
C SER A 204 -35.16 7.74 11.82
N HIS A 205 -34.36 6.85 12.43
CA HIS A 205 -32.94 6.65 12.23
C HIS A 205 -32.67 5.14 12.35
N PHE A 206 -31.76 4.58 11.56
CA PHE A 206 -31.28 3.19 11.73
C PHE A 206 -30.73 2.93 13.15
N SER A 207 -30.44 3.99 13.91
CA SER A 207 -30.18 3.95 15.35
C SER A 207 -31.43 4.33 16.16
N SER A 208 -31.79 3.50 17.14
CA SER A 208 -32.73 3.90 18.21
C SER A 208 -32.16 4.95 19.18
N GLN A 209 -30.97 5.49 18.88
CA GLN A 209 -30.16 6.35 19.73
C GLN A 209 -29.62 7.53 18.92
N LYS A 210 -29.36 8.66 19.58
CA LYS A 210 -28.60 9.76 19.00
C LYS A 210 -27.16 9.30 18.76
N ILE A 211 -26.60 9.67 17.60
CA ILE A 211 -25.21 9.39 17.25
C ILE A 211 -24.40 10.66 17.48
N LEU A 212 -23.24 10.50 18.09
CA LEU A 212 -22.29 11.56 18.37
C LEU A 212 -21.01 11.29 17.57
N ILE A 213 -20.54 12.28 16.82
CA ILE A 213 -19.40 12.14 15.90
C ILE A 213 -18.33 13.20 16.13
N GLY A 214 -17.09 12.88 15.77
CA GLY A 214 -15.95 13.78 15.89
C GLY A 214 -14.68 13.22 15.26
N TRP A 215 -13.70 14.10 15.15
CA TRP A 215 -12.43 13.82 14.49
C TRP A 215 -11.28 13.78 15.50
N ARG A 216 -10.53 12.68 15.51
CA ARG A 216 -9.32 12.53 16.33
C ARG A 216 -8.07 12.82 15.54
N TYR A 217 -7.19 13.62 16.13
CA TYR A 217 -5.84 13.81 15.65
C TYR A 217 -4.81 13.61 16.75
N LYS A 218 -3.61 13.21 16.36
CA LYS A 218 -2.40 13.29 17.17
C LYS A 218 -1.49 14.34 16.57
N VAL A 219 -0.64 14.93 17.42
CA VAL A 219 0.45 15.78 16.93
C VAL A 219 1.69 14.90 16.91
N GLU A 220 2.26 14.73 15.74
CA GLU A 220 3.51 14.01 15.53
C GLU A 220 4.39 14.92 14.69
N ASN A 221 5.63 15.15 15.11
CA ASN A 221 6.57 16.03 14.41
C ASN A 221 5.97 17.42 14.07
N ASN A 222 5.31 18.05 15.05
CA ASN A 222 4.61 19.34 14.91
C ASN A 222 3.52 19.38 13.83
N ARG A 223 3.09 18.23 13.31
CA ARG A 223 2.02 18.09 12.31
C ARG A 223 0.80 17.45 12.94
N LYS A 224 -0.37 17.99 12.59
CA LYS A 224 -1.66 17.45 12.98
C LYS A 224 -2.03 16.26 12.10
N LEU A 225 -1.90 15.05 12.65
CA LEU A 225 -2.17 13.79 11.97
C LEU A 225 -3.52 13.21 12.38
N PRO A 226 -4.49 13.15 11.45
CA PRO A 226 -5.78 12.55 11.75
C PRO A 226 -5.69 11.03 11.80
N TYR A 227 -6.06 10.40 12.91
CA TYR A 227 -5.90 8.95 13.07
C TYR A 227 -7.20 8.20 13.31
N ALA A 228 -8.31 8.88 13.59
CA ALA A 228 -9.61 8.23 13.66
C ALA A 228 -10.80 9.16 13.41
N PHE A 229 -11.84 8.59 12.81
CA PHE A 229 -13.21 9.11 12.93
C PHE A 229 -13.87 8.43 14.14
N VAL A 230 -14.33 9.24 15.08
CA VAL A 230 -15.02 8.75 16.29
C VAL A 230 -16.50 8.86 16.05
N ALA A 231 -17.20 7.76 16.32
CA ALA A 231 -18.64 7.81 16.39
C ALA A 231 -19.19 6.90 17.50
N ARG A 232 -20.11 7.44 18.29
CA ARG A 232 -20.58 6.83 19.54
C ARG A 232 -22.09 7.00 19.70
N GLY A 233 -22.76 5.94 20.14
CA GLY A 233 -24.17 5.98 20.55
C GLY A 233 -24.32 6.46 22.01
N GLU A 234 -25.50 6.97 22.36
CA GLU A 234 -25.78 7.47 23.72
C GLU A 234 -25.72 6.40 24.84
N LEU A 235 -25.98 5.11 24.55
CA LEU A 235 -26.17 4.09 25.60
C LEU A 235 -25.21 2.88 25.58
N ALA A 236 -24.42 2.64 24.52
CA ALA A 236 -23.39 1.58 24.52
C ALA A 236 -22.36 1.73 23.38
N GLY A 237 -21.09 1.39 23.69
CA GLY A 237 -20.01 1.13 22.73
C GLY A 237 -19.40 2.36 22.04
N SER A 238 -18.06 2.40 21.95
CA SER A 238 -17.34 3.35 21.07
C SER A 238 -16.99 2.64 19.77
N PHE A 239 -17.33 3.23 18.62
CA PHE A 239 -16.72 2.85 17.36
C PHE A 239 -15.54 3.77 17.08
N ASP A 240 -14.35 3.18 16.96
CA ASP A 240 -13.09 3.88 16.71
C ASP A 240 -12.51 3.32 15.40
N THR A 241 -12.78 3.98 14.27
CA THR A 241 -12.12 3.60 13.00
C THR A 241 -10.71 4.15 12.99
N ARG A 242 -9.77 3.35 13.49
CA ARG A 242 -8.33 3.63 13.37
C ARG A 242 -7.76 3.28 12.00
N GLU A 243 -8.59 2.81 11.07
CA GLU A 243 -8.18 2.46 9.72
C GLU A 243 -8.28 3.71 8.83
N CYS A 244 -7.14 4.14 8.28
CA CYS A 244 -7.06 5.17 7.26
C CYS A 244 -6.89 4.50 5.88
N CYS A 245 -7.42 5.14 4.84
CA CYS A 245 -7.33 4.70 3.46
C CYS A 245 -6.78 5.82 2.56
N CYS A 246 -6.20 5.42 1.43
CA CYS A 246 -5.90 6.34 0.33
C CYS A 246 -7.18 6.97 -0.22
N ASP A 247 -7.19 8.28 -0.43
CA ASP A 247 -8.31 9.03 -1.00
C ASP A 247 -8.56 8.73 -2.49
N LYS A 248 -7.58 8.16 -3.19
CA LYS A 248 -7.70 7.75 -4.59
C LYS A 248 -8.17 6.30 -4.75
N CYS A 249 -7.44 5.34 -4.18
CA CYS A 249 -7.72 3.91 -4.38
C CYS A 249 -8.49 3.25 -3.23
N ARG A 250 -8.71 3.95 -2.12
CA ARG A 250 -9.38 3.46 -0.89
C ARG A 250 -8.73 2.25 -0.20
N ARG A 251 -7.53 1.83 -0.60
CA ARG A 251 -6.79 0.79 0.12
C ARG A 251 -6.24 1.34 1.45
N PRO A 252 -6.13 0.49 2.48
CA PRO A 252 -5.60 0.90 3.78
C PRO A 252 -4.18 1.47 3.67
N ILE A 253 -3.92 2.53 4.43
CA ILE A 253 -2.60 3.17 4.54
C ILE A 253 -2.22 3.35 6.02
N PRO A 254 -0.92 3.44 6.34
CA PRO A 254 -0.46 3.76 7.69
C PRO A 254 -0.96 5.14 8.12
N TRP A 255 -1.35 5.29 9.40
CA TRP A 255 -1.80 6.56 9.93
C TRP A 255 -0.63 7.51 10.26
N ASP A 256 0.61 7.05 10.30
CA ASP A 256 1.80 7.92 10.43
C ASP A 256 2.25 8.48 9.08
N LEU A 257 1.65 8.03 7.97
CA LEU A 257 2.00 8.50 6.63
C LEU A 257 1.71 10.00 6.47
N GLY A 258 2.73 10.79 6.13
CA GLY A 258 2.68 12.25 6.06
C GLY A 258 3.15 12.98 7.34
N ALA A 259 3.47 12.23 8.42
CA ALA A 259 4.19 12.75 9.59
C ALA A 259 5.63 13.17 9.26
N TYR A 260 6.24 12.40 8.36
CA TYR A 260 7.64 12.49 7.98
C TYR A 260 7.75 12.48 6.46
N ARG A 261 8.88 12.98 5.93
CA ARG A 261 9.20 12.85 4.51
C ARG A 261 9.26 11.36 4.14
N GLN A 262 8.66 11.00 3.02
CA GLN A 262 8.73 9.65 2.47
C GLN A 262 9.80 9.57 1.37
N LYS A 263 10.52 8.44 1.35
CA LYS A 263 11.37 8.02 0.25
C LYS A 263 10.90 6.65 -0.25
N VAL A 264 10.41 6.58 -1.48
CA VAL A 264 9.91 5.34 -2.08
C VAL A 264 11.07 4.62 -2.79
N ILE A 265 11.28 3.34 -2.45
CA ILE A 265 12.26 2.47 -3.08
C ILE A 265 11.51 1.39 -3.86
N GLY A 266 11.55 1.46 -5.19
CA GLY A 266 10.97 0.43 -6.05
C GLY A 266 11.88 -0.78 -6.15
N ILE A 267 11.40 -1.97 -5.76
CA ILE A 267 12.10 -3.25 -5.96
C ILE A 267 11.59 -3.87 -7.26
N LEU A 268 12.46 -3.96 -8.27
CA LEU A 268 12.14 -4.45 -9.60
C LEU A 268 12.94 -5.69 -9.96
N GLY A 269 12.46 -6.40 -10.99
CA GLY A 269 13.08 -7.62 -11.48
C GLY A 269 12.02 -8.53 -12.08
N THR A 270 12.42 -9.45 -12.95
CA THR A 270 11.49 -10.43 -13.54
C THR A 270 10.83 -11.32 -12.49
N GLN A 271 9.84 -12.09 -12.93
CA GLN A 271 9.23 -13.12 -12.08
C GLN A 271 10.30 -14.09 -11.53
N ALA A 272 10.09 -14.54 -10.29
CA ALA A 272 10.90 -15.55 -9.62
C ALA A 272 12.41 -15.22 -9.38
N VAL A 273 12.83 -13.96 -9.51
CA VAL A 273 14.21 -13.56 -9.19
C VAL A 273 14.50 -13.36 -7.70
N GLY A 274 13.49 -13.48 -6.83
CA GLY A 274 13.65 -13.38 -5.38
C GLY A 274 13.41 -12.00 -4.77
N LYS A 275 12.64 -11.11 -5.40
CA LYS A 275 12.28 -9.78 -4.87
C LYS A 275 11.62 -9.84 -3.49
N THR A 276 10.50 -10.57 -3.39
CA THR A 276 9.74 -10.74 -2.15
C THR A 276 10.59 -11.38 -1.05
N THR A 277 11.33 -12.43 -1.40
CA THR A 277 12.28 -13.10 -0.49
C THR A 277 13.35 -12.15 0.03
N TYR A 278 13.93 -11.34 -0.84
CA TYR A 278 14.91 -10.32 -0.46
C TYR A 278 14.29 -9.31 0.52
N LEU A 279 13.07 -8.82 0.24
CA LEU A 279 12.39 -7.87 1.11
C LEU A 279 12.12 -8.47 2.51
N MET A 280 11.71 -9.74 2.59
CA MET A 280 11.51 -10.42 3.88
C MET A 280 12.83 -10.64 4.63
N ALA A 281 13.87 -11.09 3.93
CA ALA A 281 15.20 -11.25 4.52
C ALA A 281 15.75 -9.90 5.04
N LEU A 282 15.50 -8.81 4.32
CA LEU A 282 15.88 -7.47 4.74
C LEU A 282 15.11 -7.02 5.98
N ALA A 283 13.79 -7.21 5.99
CA ALA A 283 12.94 -6.89 7.14
C ALA A 283 13.39 -7.64 8.42
N ASP A 284 13.88 -8.86 8.26
CA ASP A 284 14.43 -9.67 9.34
C ASP A 284 15.82 -9.19 9.79
N VAL A 285 16.77 -9.05 8.86
CA VAL A 285 18.16 -8.65 9.15
C VAL A 285 18.25 -7.26 9.76
N VAL A 286 17.41 -6.31 9.32
CA VAL A 286 17.42 -4.93 9.84
C VAL A 286 17.16 -4.88 11.35
N LYS A 287 16.36 -5.83 11.90
CA LYS A 287 16.10 -5.93 13.34
C LYS A 287 17.34 -6.34 14.15
N GLU A 288 18.34 -6.93 13.51
CA GLU A 288 19.59 -7.38 14.13
C GLU A 288 20.70 -6.32 14.07
N LEU A 289 20.57 -5.34 13.16
CA LEU A 289 21.56 -4.29 13.00
C LEU A 289 21.56 -3.39 14.23
N LYS A 290 22.73 -3.24 14.84
CA LYS A 290 22.96 -2.33 15.96
C LYS A 290 23.71 -1.10 15.48
N PHE A 291 23.09 0.05 15.68
CA PHE A 291 23.68 1.35 15.42
C PHE A 291 23.72 2.13 16.74
N SER A 292 24.72 2.99 16.92
CA SER A 292 24.79 3.85 18.11
C SER A 292 23.94 5.12 17.96
N GLU A 293 23.82 5.68 16.75
CA GLU A 293 23.12 6.95 16.49
C GLU A 293 21.92 6.80 15.55
N LEU A 294 22.03 5.97 14.52
CA LEU A 294 20.97 5.68 13.56
C LEU A 294 19.92 4.76 14.20
N THR A 295 18.64 5.00 13.98
CA THR A 295 17.58 4.03 14.33
C THR A 295 16.75 3.69 13.11
N ILE A 296 16.52 2.40 12.89
CA ILE A 296 15.61 1.88 11.86
C ILE A 296 14.51 1.13 12.59
N THR A 297 13.28 1.61 12.47
CA THR A 297 12.10 1.04 13.14
C THR A 297 10.95 0.92 12.15
N HIS A 298 9.87 0.25 12.53
CA HIS A 298 8.63 0.26 11.77
C HIS A 298 7.44 0.48 12.72
N ASP A 299 6.32 0.96 12.17
CA ASP A 299 5.07 1.06 12.91
C ASP A 299 4.36 -0.32 12.89
N ALA A 300 4.15 -0.91 14.07
CA ALA A 300 3.43 -2.18 14.20
C ALA A 300 1.93 -2.06 13.84
N SER A 301 1.41 -0.83 13.76
CA SER A 301 0.04 -0.55 13.31
C SER A 301 -0.07 -0.31 11.81
N ASP A 302 1.05 -0.29 11.07
CA ASP A 302 1.04 -0.28 9.61
C ASP A 302 0.34 -1.55 9.08
N PRO A 303 -0.74 -1.42 8.28
CA PRO A 303 -1.45 -2.56 7.73
C PRO A 303 -0.58 -3.54 6.93
N GLN A 304 0.47 -3.06 6.26
CA GLN A 304 1.40 -3.88 5.49
C GLN A 304 2.31 -4.70 6.41
N TRP A 305 2.86 -4.08 7.46
CA TRP A 305 3.64 -4.78 8.47
C TRP A 305 2.81 -5.84 9.19
N LYS A 306 1.59 -5.48 9.60
CA LYS A 306 0.67 -6.43 10.25
C LYS A 306 0.40 -7.66 9.38
N ARG A 307 0.20 -7.49 8.07
CA ARG A 307 -0.05 -8.59 7.12
C ARG A 307 1.17 -9.50 6.94
N VAL A 308 2.39 -8.96 6.95
CA VAL A 308 3.58 -9.82 6.78
C VAL A 308 4.00 -10.50 8.09
N GLU A 309 3.68 -9.91 9.25
CA GLU A 309 4.04 -10.42 10.58
C GLU A 309 3.00 -11.39 11.18
N GLU A 310 1.75 -11.40 10.70
CA GLU A 310 0.72 -12.32 11.18
C GLU A 310 1.07 -13.80 10.90
N GLU A 311 0.37 -14.72 11.56
CA GLU A 311 0.59 -16.16 11.35
C GLU A 311 0.35 -16.53 9.88
N ASN A 312 1.32 -17.21 9.26
CA ASN A 312 1.38 -17.47 7.81
C ASN A 312 1.59 -16.22 6.91
N GLY A 313 1.83 -15.04 7.49
CA GLY A 313 2.30 -13.86 6.76
C GLY A 313 3.71 -14.06 6.19
N LEU A 314 4.09 -13.31 5.16
CA LEU A 314 5.33 -13.56 4.40
C LEU A 314 6.61 -13.50 5.25
N LEU A 315 6.68 -12.59 6.24
CA LEU A 315 7.83 -12.50 7.14
C LEU A 315 7.81 -13.67 8.14
N TRP A 316 6.63 -14.02 8.65
CA TRP A 316 6.47 -15.21 9.48
C TRP A 316 6.91 -16.49 8.75
N VAL A 317 6.53 -16.65 7.48
CA VAL A 317 6.92 -17.78 6.62
C VAL A 317 8.44 -17.87 6.50
N TYR A 318 9.09 -16.74 6.18
CA TYR A 318 10.55 -16.65 6.12
C TYR A 318 11.21 -17.04 7.46
N GLN A 319 10.71 -16.50 8.58
CA GLN A 319 11.21 -16.76 9.93
C GLN A 319 10.99 -18.19 10.43
N ASN A 320 10.16 -18.99 9.73
CA ASN A 320 9.97 -20.41 10.02
C ASN A 320 10.79 -21.33 9.07
N GLY A 321 11.69 -20.74 8.29
CA GLY A 321 12.60 -21.45 7.39
C GLY A 321 11.90 -21.96 6.12
N PHE A 322 10.86 -21.27 5.67
CA PHE A 322 10.15 -21.57 4.42
C PHE A 322 10.48 -20.54 3.34
N ILE A 323 10.36 -20.93 2.07
CA ILE A 323 10.42 -20.02 0.93
C ILE A 323 9.09 -19.24 0.89
N PRO A 324 9.10 -17.89 0.99
CA PRO A 324 7.88 -17.10 0.88
C PRO A 324 7.17 -17.38 -0.46
N PRO A 325 5.87 -17.69 -0.46
CA PRO A 325 5.12 -17.91 -1.71
C PRO A 325 5.04 -16.64 -2.54
N LYS A 326 4.70 -16.77 -3.83
CA LYS A 326 4.39 -15.61 -4.68
C LYS A 326 3.21 -14.85 -4.05
N SER A 327 3.38 -13.55 -3.80
CA SER A 327 2.30 -12.69 -3.34
C SER A 327 1.15 -12.69 -4.36
N PRO A 328 -0.07 -13.14 -4.01
CA PRO A 328 -1.21 -13.02 -4.90
C PRO A 328 -1.53 -11.53 -5.09
N VAL A 329 -1.36 -11.05 -6.32
CA VAL A 329 -1.53 -9.63 -6.66
C VAL A 329 -2.99 -9.18 -6.49
N GLU A 330 -3.94 -10.11 -6.62
CA GLU A 330 -5.39 -9.90 -6.53
C GLU A 330 -5.92 -9.65 -5.10
N GLU A 331 -5.19 -10.03 -4.06
CA GLU A 331 -5.67 -9.98 -2.66
C GLU A 331 -5.11 -8.82 -1.81
N GLY A 332 -4.36 -7.88 -2.41
CA GLY A 332 -3.95 -6.69 -1.66
C GLY A 332 -2.65 -6.02 -2.08
N GLY A 333 -2.31 -6.01 -3.38
CA GLY A 333 -1.08 -5.39 -3.85
C GLY A 333 0.17 -6.17 -3.45
N ALA A 334 1.25 -5.97 -4.18
CA ALA A 334 2.55 -6.51 -3.80
C ALA A 334 3.06 -5.78 -2.54
N PRO A 335 3.73 -6.48 -1.60
CA PRO A 335 4.02 -5.95 -0.28
C PRO A 335 4.88 -4.69 -0.36
N ALA A 336 4.49 -3.67 0.41
CA ALA A 336 5.29 -2.46 0.59
C ALA A 336 5.58 -2.24 2.07
N LEU A 337 6.85 -2.32 2.49
CA LEU A 337 7.23 -2.17 3.90
C LEU A 337 7.87 -0.81 4.14
N SER A 338 7.31 -0.06 5.09
CA SER A 338 7.81 1.26 5.49
C SER A 338 8.70 1.16 6.73
N PHE A 339 9.92 1.66 6.64
CA PHE A 339 10.86 1.78 7.75
C PHE A 339 11.05 3.24 8.11
N LYS A 340 10.86 3.59 9.39
CA LYS A 340 11.22 4.90 9.93
C LYS A 340 12.71 4.91 10.26
N VAL A 341 13.46 5.67 9.47
CA VAL A 341 14.91 5.84 9.58
C VAL A 341 15.24 7.20 10.16
N GLN A 342 16.01 7.24 11.25
CA GLN A 342 16.38 8.49 11.92
C GLN A 342 17.88 8.49 12.21
N LYS A 343 18.62 9.45 11.63
CA LYS A 343 20.10 9.51 11.70
C LYS A 343 20.64 9.70 13.11
N THR A 344 20.00 10.57 13.88
CA THR A 344 20.29 10.86 15.30
C THR A 344 18.99 11.16 16.02
N SER A 345 18.96 11.07 17.35
CA SER A 345 17.78 11.40 18.16
C SER A 345 17.24 12.84 17.95
N ARG A 346 18.05 13.74 17.38
CA ARG A 346 17.66 15.13 17.06
C ARG A 346 17.29 15.35 15.59
N SER A 347 17.65 14.44 14.68
CA SER A 347 17.28 14.57 13.27
C SER A 347 15.83 14.17 13.07
N GLU A 348 15.15 14.84 12.15
CA GLU A 348 13.83 14.40 11.70
C GLU A 348 13.91 13.02 11.02
N PRO A 349 13.04 12.07 11.35
CA PRO A 349 12.97 10.79 10.67
C PRO A 349 12.57 10.92 9.20
N ILE A 350 12.94 9.92 8.40
CA ILE A 350 12.49 9.73 7.02
C ILE A 350 11.85 8.34 6.91
N LEU A 351 10.69 8.26 6.27
CA LEU A 351 10.00 6.99 5.99
C LEU A 351 10.54 6.39 4.70
N TYR A 352 11.31 5.32 4.80
CA TYR A 352 11.81 4.51 3.68
C TYR A 352 10.79 3.42 3.36
N THR A 353 10.06 3.59 2.27
CA THR A 353 9.03 2.64 1.86
C THR A 353 9.53 1.78 0.71
N LEU A 354 9.82 0.51 0.97
CA LEU A 354 10.29 -0.46 -0.02
C LEU A 354 9.08 -1.17 -0.63
N ALA A 355 8.79 -0.89 -1.90
CA ALA A 355 7.68 -1.49 -2.63
C ALA A 355 8.17 -2.64 -3.51
N ASP A 356 7.66 -3.85 -3.28
CA ASP A 356 7.85 -4.99 -4.19
C ASP A 356 7.02 -4.76 -5.45
N ILE A 357 7.65 -4.45 -6.58
CA ILE A 357 6.93 -4.12 -7.82
C ILE A 357 6.89 -5.36 -8.73
N PRO A 358 5.70 -5.88 -9.11
CA PRO A 358 5.61 -7.05 -9.99
C PRO A 358 6.14 -6.69 -11.39
N GLY A 359 7.27 -7.31 -11.77
CA GLY A 359 7.96 -7.00 -13.02
C GLY A 359 7.19 -7.45 -14.27
N GLU A 360 6.37 -8.50 -14.14
CA GLU A 360 5.54 -9.04 -15.21
C GLU A 360 4.53 -8.03 -15.79
N ALA A 361 4.14 -7.02 -15.01
CA ALA A 361 3.26 -5.94 -15.46
C ALA A 361 3.85 -5.10 -16.60
N PHE A 362 5.15 -5.19 -16.87
CA PHE A 362 5.84 -4.34 -17.84
C PHE A 362 6.23 -5.06 -19.14
N TYR A 363 6.44 -6.38 -19.09
CA TYR A 363 6.92 -7.14 -20.25
C TYR A 363 5.95 -8.23 -20.73
N ASP A 364 4.85 -8.47 -20.02
CA ASP A 364 3.84 -9.46 -20.39
C ASP A 364 2.41 -8.90 -20.31
N ALA A 365 2.23 -7.58 -20.37
CA ALA A 365 0.94 -6.91 -20.16
C ALA A 365 -0.22 -7.45 -21.04
N ALA A 366 0.07 -8.05 -22.20
CA ALA A 366 -0.93 -8.63 -23.10
C ALA A 366 -1.38 -10.06 -22.71
N ASN A 367 -0.54 -10.84 -22.03
CA ASN A 367 -0.90 -12.18 -21.52
C ASN A 367 -1.05 -12.22 -19.99
N ALA A 368 -0.57 -11.19 -19.30
CA ALA A 368 -0.73 -11.04 -17.89
C ALA A 368 -2.22 -10.81 -17.62
N GLU A 369 -2.79 -11.65 -16.77
CA GLU A 369 -4.17 -11.54 -16.27
C GLU A 369 -4.36 -10.30 -15.36
N TYR A 370 -3.64 -9.20 -15.61
CA TYR A 370 -3.78 -7.97 -14.85
C TYR A 370 -4.74 -7.00 -15.51
N PRO A 371 -5.73 -6.49 -14.77
CA PRO A 371 -6.52 -5.35 -15.18
C PRO A 371 -5.64 -4.14 -15.54
N GLN A 372 -6.03 -3.38 -16.58
CA GLN A 372 -5.24 -2.24 -17.08
C GLN A 372 -4.98 -1.15 -16.01
N ASP A 373 -5.95 -0.91 -15.13
CA ASP A 373 -5.86 0.02 -14.00
C ASP A 373 -4.80 -0.40 -12.98
N MET A 374 -4.60 -1.71 -12.80
CA MET A 374 -3.50 -2.23 -11.97
C MET A 374 -2.15 -1.99 -12.64
N ILE A 375 -2.02 -2.22 -13.94
CA ILE A 375 -0.79 -1.92 -14.71
C ILE A 375 -0.45 -0.43 -14.60
N ASP A 376 -1.44 0.44 -14.76
CA ASP A 376 -1.24 1.88 -14.67
C ASP A 376 -0.83 2.31 -13.25
N SER A 377 -1.41 1.70 -12.22
CA SER A 377 -1.03 1.91 -10.81
C SER A 377 0.42 1.53 -10.54
N ILE A 378 0.86 0.38 -11.05
CA ILE A 378 2.23 -0.12 -10.93
C ILE A 378 3.22 0.84 -11.63
N LYS A 379 2.87 1.34 -12.81
CA LYS A 379 3.69 2.33 -13.54
C LYS A 379 3.83 3.65 -12.78
N ARG A 380 2.73 4.16 -12.20
CA ARG A 380 2.75 5.39 -11.37
C ARG A 380 3.64 5.21 -10.15
N LEU A 381 3.58 4.05 -9.49
CA LEU A 381 4.44 3.75 -8.34
C LEU A 381 5.92 3.76 -8.71
N LEU A 382 6.28 3.21 -9.88
CA LEU A 382 7.65 3.25 -10.37
C LEU A 382 8.12 4.67 -10.67
N LEU A 383 7.27 5.49 -11.32
CA LEU A 383 7.56 6.92 -11.55
C LEU A 383 7.71 7.72 -10.25
N ALA A 384 6.99 7.34 -9.19
CA ALA A 384 7.08 7.95 -7.87
C ALA A 384 8.32 7.52 -7.07
N SER A 385 9.08 6.52 -7.54
CA SER A 385 10.26 6.02 -6.82
C SER A 385 11.38 7.07 -6.75
N ASP A 386 12.00 7.17 -5.58
CA ASP A 386 13.19 8.01 -5.32
C ASP A 386 14.49 7.23 -5.44
N SER A 387 14.42 5.91 -5.37
CA SER A 387 15.55 4.98 -5.54
C SER A 387 15.03 3.64 -6.02
N LEU A 388 15.92 2.82 -6.55
CA LEU A 388 15.57 1.50 -7.09
C LEU A 388 16.44 0.42 -6.48
N ILE A 389 15.85 -0.76 -6.33
CA ILE A 389 16.56 -2.01 -6.12
C ILE A 389 16.22 -2.92 -7.29
N LEU A 390 17.17 -3.19 -8.17
CA LEU A 390 17.00 -4.10 -9.31
C LEU A 390 17.52 -5.48 -8.92
N VAL A 391 16.65 -6.49 -8.91
CA VAL A 391 17.02 -7.86 -8.56
C VAL A 391 17.18 -8.69 -9.83
N VAL A 392 18.35 -9.29 -9.98
CA VAL A 392 18.72 -10.22 -11.05
C VAL A 392 19.17 -11.51 -10.40
N ASN A 393 18.70 -12.66 -10.88
CA ASN A 393 19.06 -13.97 -10.35
C ASN A 393 20.13 -14.62 -11.22
N GLN A 394 21.10 -15.29 -10.61
CA GLN A 394 22.09 -16.13 -11.31
C GLN A 394 21.46 -17.10 -12.30
N ASP A 395 20.28 -17.66 -11.99
CA ASP A 395 19.58 -18.61 -12.86
C ASP A 395 19.18 -17.98 -14.22
N GLN A 396 19.24 -16.65 -14.37
CA GLN A 396 19.03 -15.91 -15.63
C GLN A 396 20.25 -15.92 -16.57
N MET A 397 21.40 -16.48 -16.16
CA MET A 397 22.65 -16.51 -16.93
C MET A 397 22.61 -17.39 -18.21
N GLN A 398 21.46 -17.86 -18.68
CA GLN A 398 21.44 -18.78 -19.81
C GLN A 398 21.85 -18.11 -21.13
N LYS A 399 22.93 -18.66 -21.69
CA LYS A 399 23.49 -18.36 -23.01
C LYS A 399 22.44 -18.54 -24.11
N ALA A 400 22.52 -17.68 -25.12
CA ALA A 400 21.85 -17.86 -26.40
C ALA A 400 22.10 -19.29 -26.94
N GLY A 401 21.09 -20.15 -26.86
CA GLY A 401 21.13 -21.52 -27.37
C GLY A 401 20.66 -22.56 -26.36
N ILE A 402 19.35 -22.66 -26.17
CA ILE A 402 18.52 -23.87 -26.16
C ILE A 402 17.07 -23.38 -25.98
N VAL A 403 16.26 -23.61 -27.00
CA VAL A 403 14.79 -23.43 -26.96
C VAL A 403 14.17 -24.76 -26.53
N GLN A 404 13.05 -24.68 -25.81
CA GLN A 404 12.15 -25.74 -25.32
C GLN A 404 12.39 -26.27 -23.90
N GLU A 405 11.81 -25.55 -22.93
CA GLU A 405 10.93 -26.17 -21.94
C GLU A 405 9.76 -25.19 -21.70
N GLU A 406 8.54 -25.61 -22.04
CA GLU A 406 7.30 -24.93 -21.64
C GLU A 406 7.31 -24.84 -20.09
N ASN A 407 7.23 -23.61 -19.54
CA ASN A 407 7.07 -23.24 -18.12
C ASN A 407 8.29 -22.77 -17.29
N LYS A 408 9.48 -22.48 -17.84
CA LYS A 408 10.52 -21.74 -17.08
C LYS A 408 10.57 -20.26 -17.45
N LEU A 409 9.74 -19.47 -16.76
CA LEU A 409 9.56 -18.00 -16.84
C LEU A 409 10.75 -17.18 -16.32
N VAL A 410 11.99 -17.61 -16.59
CA VAL A 410 13.21 -16.88 -16.24
C VAL A 410 13.67 -16.11 -17.48
N LYS A 411 13.04 -14.95 -17.74
CA LYS A 411 13.31 -14.12 -18.93
C LYS A 411 14.72 -13.49 -18.84
N ASN A 412 15.34 -13.25 -20.00
CA ASN A 412 16.64 -12.58 -20.14
C ASN A 412 16.68 -11.26 -19.34
N SER A 413 17.72 -11.08 -18.52
CA SER A 413 17.94 -9.89 -17.68
C SER A 413 17.95 -8.59 -18.49
N SER A 414 18.39 -8.59 -19.74
CA SER A 414 18.40 -7.40 -20.60
C SER A 414 17.00 -6.89 -20.96
N ASN A 415 16.00 -7.78 -20.98
CA ASN A 415 14.61 -7.40 -21.29
C ASN A 415 13.98 -6.58 -20.15
N ILE A 416 14.46 -6.73 -18.92
CA ILE A 416 14.06 -5.91 -17.76
C ILE A 416 14.30 -4.45 -18.10
N LEU A 417 15.55 -4.09 -18.42
CA LEU A 417 15.96 -2.70 -18.61
C LEU A 417 15.10 -1.98 -19.66
N THR A 418 14.84 -2.62 -20.81
CA THR A 418 14.00 -2.07 -21.87
C THR A 418 12.53 -1.91 -21.45
N SER A 419 12.00 -2.83 -20.64
CA SER A 419 10.59 -2.82 -20.25
C SER A 419 10.26 -1.72 -19.24
N PHE A 420 11.20 -1.37 -18.37
CA PHE A 420 10.99 -0.34 -17.34
C PHE A 420 11.41 1.06 -17.78
N LYS A 421 12.28 1.19 -18.79
CA LYS A 421 12.92 2.47 -19.19
C LYS A 421 11.94 3.64 -19.30
N ALA A 422 10.81 3.43 -19.97
CA ALA A 422 9.80 4.47 -20.20
C ALA A 422 9.03 4.89 -18.94
N TYR A 423 9.22 4.18 -17.83
CA TYR A 423 8.51 4.37 -16.57
C TYR A 423 9.45 4.74 -15.43
N LEU A 424 10.73 4.97 -15.72
CA LEU A 424 11.67 5.52 -14.76
C LEU A 424 11.47 7.04 -14.64
N PRO A 425 11.68 7.63 -13.45
CA PRO A 425 11.62 9.07 -13.30
C PRO A 425 12.71 9.76 -14.14
N GLU A 426 12.45 10.99 -14.59
CA GLU A 426 13.41 11.77 -15.39
C GLU A 426 14.59 12.32 -14.57
N ARG A 427 14.45 12.35 -13.24
CA ARG A 427 15.50 12.82 -12.31
C ARG A 427 16.52 11.72 -11.98
N PRO A 428 17.77 12.07 -11.64
CA PRO A 428 18.77 11.10 -11.18
C PRO A 428 18.24 10.20 -10.06
N ILE A 429 18.51 8.90 -10.15
CA ILE A 429 17.99 7.89 -9.22
C ILE A 429 19.08 6.93 -8.74
N SER A 430 19.29 6.85 -7.43
CA SER A 430 20.20 5.87 -6.86
C SER A 430 19.63 4.46 -7.04
N THR A 431 20.39 3.59 -7.71
CA THR A 431 19.96 2.24 -8.08
C THR A 431 20.93 1.21 -7.52
N ALA A 432 20.45 0.36 -6.61
CA ALA A 432 21.19 -0.80 -6.14
C ALA A 432 20.82 -2.02 -6.99
N VAL A 433 21.80 -2.70 -7.58
CA VAL A 433 21.59 -3.93 -8.33
C VAL A 433 21.95 -5.11 -7.44
N ILE A 434 21.04 -6.06 -7.28
CA ILE A 434 21.22 -7.25 -6.48
C ILE A 434 21.38 -8.46 -7.40
N LEU A 435 22.53 -9.13 -7.31
CA LEU A 435 22.71 -10.49 -7.79
C LEU A 435 22.21 -11.44 -6.70
N SER A 436 20.96 -11.90 -6.83
CA SER A 436 20.32 -12.81 -5.89
C SER A 436 20.78 -14.25 -6.10
N ALA A 437 20.58 -15.07 -5.07
CA ALA A 437 21.04 -16.46 -5.01
C ALA A 437 22.55 -16.62 -5.25
N ALA A 438 23.35 -15.63 -4.83
CA ALA A 438 24.79 -15.63 -5.03
C ALA A 438 25.51 -16.77 -4.27
N ASP A 439 24.83 -17.42 -3.32
CA ASP A 439 25.27 -18.66 -2.69
C ASP A 439 25.40 -19.84 -3.66
N LYS A 440 24.64 -19.85 -4.76
CA LYS A 440 24.72 -20.88 -5.82
C LYS A 440 25.93 -20.69 -6.74
N ILE A 441 26.61 -19.55 -6.67
CA ILE A 441 27.86 -19.30 -7.38
C ILE A 441 28.97 -20.00 -6.59
N GLY A 442 29.46 -21.13 -7.12
CA GLY A 442 30.39 -22.06 -6.45
C GLY A 442 31.43 -21.41 -5.53
N ASP A 443 32.65 -21.17 -6.03
CA ASP A 443 33.65 -20.40 -5.28
C ASP A 443 33.49 -18.92 -5.59
N LEU A 444 32.52 -18.27 -4.93
CA LEU A 444 32.15 -16.87 -5.16
C LEU A 444 33.37 -15.93 -5.06
N ARG A 445 34.28 -16.16 -4.11
CA ARG A 445 35.52 -15.38 -3.99
C ARG A 445 36.37 -15.46 -5.25
N LYS A 446 36.61 -16.66 -5.77
CA LYS A 446 37.37 -16.85 -7.01
C LYS A 446 36.65 -16.29 -8.22
N MET A 447 35.34 -16.48 -8.32
CA MET A 447 34.53 -15.99 -9.45
C MET A 447 34.51 -14.45 -9.52
N LEU A 448 34.50 -13.77 -8.37
CA LEU A 448 34.60 -12.32 -8.28
C LEU A 448 36.05 -11.80 -8.27
N MET A 449 37.05 -12.69 -8.35
CA MET A 449 38.48 -12.34 -8.27
C MET A 449 38.85 -11.49 -7.04
N LEU A 450 38.17 -11.71 -5.91
CA LEU A 450 38.38 -10.92 -4.70
C LEU A 450 39.48 -11.51 -3.80
N ALA A 451 40.27 -10.62 -3.19
CA ALA A 451 41.26 -11.00 -2.19
C ALA A 451 40.63 -11.54 -0.89
N PHE A 452 39.36 -11.26 -0.64
CA PHE A 452 38.60 -11.62 0.56
C PHE A 452 37.28 -12.32 0.20
N ASP A 453 36.67 -13.00 1.17
CA ASP A 453 35.35 -13.61 0.99
C ASP A 453 34.25 -12.60 1.27
N ILE A 454 33.48 -12.24 0.23
CA ILE A 454 32.36 -11.30 0.31
C ILE A 454 31.26 -11.77 1.27
N ARG A 455 31.14 -13.09 1.53
CA ARG A 455 30.16 -13.63 2.49
C ARG A 455 30.43 -13.17 3.92
N SER A 456 31.69 -12.88 4.22
CA SER A 456 32.15 -12.39 5.54
C SER A 456 32.24 -10.87 5.61
N LEU A 457 32.00 -10.16 4.50
CA LEU A 457 32.15 -8.71 4.44
C LEU A 457 31.02 -8.03 5.22
N SER A 458 31.39 -7.29 6.26
CA SER A 458 30.45 -6.43 6.97
C SER A 458 30.27 -5.09 6.24
N PRO A 459 29.02 -4.69 5.90
CA PRO A 459 28.74 -3.38 5.32
C PRO A 459 28.93 -2.23 6.32
N LEU A 460 29.01 -2.54 7.61
CA LEU A 460 29.25 -1.59 8.69
C LEU A 460 30.58 -1.90 9.38
N ILE A 461 31.34 -0.87 9.69
CA ILE A 461 32.55 -0.96 10.50
C ILE A 461 32.43 -0.04 11.70
N TYR A 462 32.96 -0.50 12.84
CA TYR A 462 33.01 0.32 14.05
C TYR A 462 34.18 1.31 13.96
N CYS A 463 33.90 2.61 14.07
CA CYS A 463 34.91 3.66 14.13
C CYS A 463 35.16 4.04 15.60
N GLU A 464 36.23 3.52 16.19
CA GLU A 464 36.57 3.75 17.61
C GLU A 464 36.68 5.24 17.96
N LYS A 465 37.30 6.05 17.08
CA LYS A 465 37.48 7.49 17.28
C LYS A 465 36.17 8.26 17.41
N GLU A 466 35.13 7.79 16.72
CA GLU A 466 33.81 8.42 16.66
C GLU A 466 32.77 7.65 17.49
N ASN A 467 33.18 6.55 18.14
CA ASN A 467 32.35 5.66 18.95
C ASN A 467 31.04 5.26 18.25
N ARG A 468 31.10 4.95 16.95
CA ARG A 468 29.92 4.65 16.13
C ARG A 468 30.20 3.75 14.94
N PHE A 469 29.14 3.12 14.42
CA PHE A 469 29.19 2.37 13.17
C PHE A 469 29.04 3.30 11.97
N VAL A 470 29.89 3.09 10.97
CA VAL A 470 29.90 3.83 9.69
C VAL A 470 29.85 2.86 8.52
N TYR A 471 29.36 3.33 7.37
CA TYR A 471 29.35 2.52 6.16
C TYR A 471 30.78 2.24 5.69
N ASN A 472 31.07 0.96 5.41
CA ASN A 472 32.36 0.47 4.96
C ASN A 472 32.59 0.77 3.47
N ALA A 473 32.59 2.06 3.11
CA ALA A 473 32.49 2.51 1.72
C ALA A 473 33.58 1.92 0.80
N GLU A 474 34.82 1.82 1.28
CA GLU A 474 35.96 1.35 0.49
C GLU A 474 35.87 -0.13 0.13
N MET A 475 35.69 -1.00 1.14
CA MET A 475 35.56 -2.44 0.92
C MET A 475 34.28 -2.79 0.18
N MET A 476 33.18 -2.09 0.49
CA MET A 476 31.92 -2.25 -0.23
C MET A 476 32.06 -1.86 -1.69
N HIS A 477 32.72 -0.73 -2.00
CA HIS A 477 32.95 -0.33 -3.39
C HIS A 477 33.81 -1.34 -4.15
N THR A 478 34.87 -1.88 -3.52
CA THR A 478 35.71 -2.93 -4.13
C THR A 478 34.91 -4.20 -4.43
N ALA A 479 34.08 -4.63 -3.46
CA ALA A 479 33.19 -5.77 -3.64
C ALA A 479 32.14 -5.51 -4.73
N SER A 480 31.57 -4.31 -4.76
CA SER A 480 30.52 -3.92 -5.70
C SER A 480 31.03 -3.81 -7.14
N GLU A 481 32.22 -3.26 -7.37
CA GLU A 481 32.84 -3.23 -8.69
C GLU A 481 33.17 -4.65 -9.19
N ALA A 482 33.61 -5.55 -8.31
CA ALA A 482 33.82 -6.95 -8.68
C ALA A 482 32.51 -7.66 -9.08
N VAL A 483 31.41 -7.40 -8.35
CA VAL A 483 30.08 -7.91 -8.72
C VAL A 483 29.59 -7.28 -10.02
N ALA A 484 29.81 -5.97 -10.23
CA ALA A 484 29.42 -5.28 -11.45
C ALA A 484 30.16 -5.86 -12.67
N GLN A 485 31.47 -6.07 -12.57
CA GLN A 485 32.27 -6.70 -13.61
C GLN A 485 31.78 -8.12 -13.91
N TYR A 486 31.53 -8.93 -12.88
CA TYR A 486 30.94 -10.26 -13.04
C TYR A 486 29.59 -10.20 -13.77
N MET A 487 28.73 -9.25 -13.41
CA MET A 487 27.45 -9.06 -14.07
C MET A 487 27.61 -8.63 -15.52
N ASP A 488 28.57 -7.77 -15.85
CA ASP A 488 28.80 -7.36 -17.23
C ASP A 488 29.35 -8.50 -18.11
N ASP A 489 30.25 -9.32 -17.56
CA ASP A 489 30.82 -10.48 -18.24
C ASP A 489 29.81 -11.60 -18.50
N HIS A 490 28.78 -11.71 -17.65
CA HIS A 490 27.86 -12.84 -17.67
C HIS A 490 26.39 -12.51 -18.00
N PHE A 491 25.97 -11.25 -17.89
CA PHE A 491 24.60 -10.79 -18.13
C PHE A 491 24.53 -9.76 -19.26
N GLN A 492 25.24 -9.98 -20.37
CA GLN A 492 25.14 -9.12 -21.56
C GLN A 492 25.41 -7.64 -21.26
N GLN A 493 26.48 -7.34 -20.51
CA GLN A 493 26.83 -5.96 -20.15
C GLN A 493 25.71 -5.24 -19.38
N PHE A 494 24.97 -5.95 -18.51
CA PHE A 494 23.80 -5.41 -17.82
C PHE A 494 24.08 -4.13 -17.04
N LEU A 495 25.16 -4.07 -16.25
CA LEU A 495 25.52 -2.90 -15.45
C LEU A 495 26.00 -1.76 -16.33
N HIS A 496 26.85 -2.06 -17.31
CA HIS A 496 27.30 -1.10 -18.32
C HIS A 496 26.11 -0.45 -19.05
N ASN A 497 25.16 -1.26 -19.52
CA ASN A 497 23.96 -0.79 -20.20
C ASN A 497 23.11 0.07 -19.26
N LEU A 498 22.87 -0.41 -18.04
CA LEU A 498 22.09 0.32 -17.03
C LEU A 498 22.67 1.73 -16.81
N ARG A 499 23.98 1.81 -16.57
CA ARG A 499 24.74 3.05 -16.33
C ARG A 499 24.74 4.01 -17.53
N ASN A 500 24.79 3.51 -18.76
CA ASN A 500 25.01 4.33 -19.97
C ASN A 500 23.76 4.58 -20.83
N GLY A 501 22.60 4.04 -20.47
CA GLY A 501 21.43 4.18 -21.36
C GLY A 501 20.06 3.97 -20.74
N PHE A 502 19.95 3.60 -19.46
CA PHE A 502 18.67 3.30 -18.84
C PHE A 502 18.33 4.21 -17.67
N VAL A 503 19.24 4.38 -16.70
CA VAL A 503 19.00 5.36 -15.64
C VAL A 503 19.32 6.78 -16.14
N PRO A 504 18.63 7.81 -15.63
CA PRO A 504 18.92 9.20 -15.99
C PRO A 504 20.38 9.59 -15.70
N GLU A 505 20.91 10.54 -16.46
CA GLU A 505 22.26 11.07 -16.25
C GLU A 505 22.45 11.57 -14.81
N GLY A 506 23.62 11.32 -14.21
CA GLY A 506 23.90 11.65 -12.81
C GLY A 506 23.39 10.63 -11.79
N SER A 507 22.71 9.57 -12.23
CA SER A 507 22.30 8.46 -11.35
C SER A 507 23.50 7.66 -10.85
N THR A 508 23.47 7.28 -9.57
CA THR A 508 24.49 6.40 -8.97
C THR A 508 24.04 4.94 -9.03
N VAL A 509 24.91 4.03 -9.46
CA VAL A 509 24.59 2.60 -9.59
C VAL A 509 25.67 1.75 -8.91
N GLU A 510 25.27 0.93 -7.94
CA GLU A 510 26.15 -0.04 -7.26
C GLU A 510 25.56 -1.45 -7.30
N ALA A 511 26.43 -2.48 -7.39
CA ALA A 511 26.03 -3.88 -7.47
C ALA A 511 26.37 -4.65 -6.18
N PHE A 512 25.53 -5.61 -5.79
CA PHE A 512 25.66 -6.36 -4.54
C PHE A 512 25.37 -7.84 -4.77
N ALA A 513 26.25 -8.71 -4.28
CA ALA A 513 25.96 -10.13 -4.18
C ALA A 513 25.16 -10.40 -2.90
N VAL A 514 24.01 -11.06 -3.03
CA VAL A 514 23.11 -11.34 -1.90
C VAL A 514 22.67 -12.79 -1.90
N SER A 515 22.70 -13.40 -0.71
CA SER A 515 21.92 -14.60 -0.41
C SER A 515 20.93 -14.31 0.70
N SER A 516 19.67 -14.69 0.47
CA SER A 516 18.62 -14.62 1.49
C SER A 516 18.58 -15.88 2.37
N GLY A 517 19.49 -16.84 2.18
CA GLY A 517 19.55 -18.10 2.93
C GLY A 517 18.54 -19.16 2.48
N THR A 518 17.82 -18.94 1.39
CA THR A 518 16.73 -19.82 0.92
C THR A 518 17.17 -21.20 0.44
N GLN A 519 18.44 -21.42 0.17
CA GLN A 519 19.02 -22.75 -0.07
C GLN A 519 18.84 -23.71 1.12
N CYS A 520 18.65 -23.17 2.32
CA CYS A 520 18.32 -23.93 3.53
C CYS A 520 16.83 -23.91 3.88
N ALA A 521 16.02 -23.21 3.10
CA ALA A 521 14.57 -23.16 3.27
C ALA A 521 13.90 -24.29 2.49
N ILE A 522 12.70 -24.66 2.91
CA ILE A 522 11.84 -25.63 2.21
C ILE A 522 10.59 -24.93 1.68
N ASP A 523 9.87 -25.58 0.78
CA ASP A 523 8.58 -25.06 0.29
C ASP A 523 7.59 -24.89 1.45
N PHE A 524 6.80 -23.82 1.38
CA PHE A 524 5.84 -23.50 2.42
C PHE A 524 4.78 -24.59 2.61
N GLN A 525 4.56 -24.99 3.87
CA GLN A 525 3.51 -25.93 4.26
C GLN A 525 2.76 -25.36 5.46
N ALA A 526 1.43 -25.27 5.36
CA ALA A 526 0.57 -24.63 6.37
C ALA A 526 0.57 -25.30 7.76
N ALA A 527 1.12 -26.51 7.89
CA ALA A 527 1.25 -27.23 9.16
C ALA A 527 2.72 -27.61 9.39
N GLY A 528 3.43 -26.83 10.22
CA GLY A 528 4.84 -27.05 10.54
C GLY A 528 5.10 -27.38 12.01
N ASN A 529 6.06 -28.26 12.28
CA ASN A 529 6.57 -28.53 13.63
C ASN A 529 7.48 -27.37 14.10
N LYS A 530 7.17 -26.74 15.24
CA LYS A 530 7.90 -25.59 15.80
C LYS A 530 9.40 -25.85 16.05
N LYS A 531 9.76 -27.08 16.46
CA LYS A 531 11.17 -27.42 16.76
C LYS A 531 12.02 -27.50 15.49
N GLU A 532 11.44 -27.99 14.41
CA GLU A 532 12.11 -28.05 13.11
C GLU A 532 12.18 -26.66 12.47
N ALA A 533 11.15 -25.82 12.66
CA ALA A 533 11.14 -24.44 12.17
C ALA A 533 12.33 -23.63 12.70
N ALA A 534 12.61 -23.70 14.01
CA ALA A 534 13.76 -23.01 14.61
C ALA A 534 15.11 -23.49 14.03
N SER A 535 15.27 -24.81 13.81
CA SER A 535 16.49 -25.35 13.21
C SER A 535 16.67 -24.94 11.75
N ARG A 536 15.58 -24.90 10.97
CA ARG A 536 15.61 -24.44 9.57
C ARG A 536 15.95 -22.96 9.50
N TYR A 537 15.27 -22.14 10.28
CA TYR A 537 15.52 -20.70 10.32
C TYR A 537 16.96 -20.37 10.77
N ALA A 538 17.51 -21.11 11.74
CA ALA A 538 18.92 -20.97 12.11
C ALA A 538 19.90 -21.34 10.98
N ALA A 539 19.52 -22.26 10.08
CA ALA A 539 20.30 -22.54 8.87
C ALA A 539 20.18 -21.40 7.85
N VAL A 540 18.97 -20.89 7.61
CA VAL A 540 18.73 -19.70 6.76
C VAL A 540 19.57 -18.51 7.24
N CYS A 541 19.58 -18.23 8.55
CA CYS A 541 20.34 -17.13 9.13
C CYS A 541 21.86 -17.28 9.03
N ARG A 542 22.39 -18.51 9.02
CA ARG A 542 23.83 -18.76 8.85
C ARG A 542 24.30 -18.54 7.42
N GLU A 543 23.45 -18.87 6.46
CA GLU A 543 23.81 -18.86 5.05
C GLU A 543 23.46 -17.56 4.33
N ARG A 544 22.64 -16.69 4.95
CA ARG A 544 22.38 -15.35 4.39
C ARG A 544 23.62 -14.46 4.48
N PHE A 545 23.83 -13.64 3.46
CA PHE A 545 24.86 -12.60 3.45
C PHE A 545 24.49 -11.46 2.51
N GLY A 546 25.07 -10.28 2.72
CA GLY A 546 24.89 -9.11 1.85
C GLY A 546 23.49 -8.46 1.89
N VAL A 547 22.50 -9.06 2.55
CA VAL A 547 21.08 -8.65 2.52
C VAL A 547 20.88 -7.16 2.87
N ALA A 548 21.52 -6.66 3.92
CA ALA A 548 21.39 -5.26 4.34
C ALA A 548 22.21 -4.28 3.50
N ALA A 549 23.21 -4.74 2.74
CA ALA A 549 24.15 -3.87 2.06
C ALA A 549 23.50 -2.88 1.06
N PRO A 550 22.53 -3.29 0.21
CA PRO A 550 21.83 -2.36 -0.68
C PRO A 550 21.12 -1.23 0.06
N LEU A 551 20.38 -1.54 1.13
CA LEU A 551 19.67 -0.53 1.92
C LEU A 551 20.68 0.42 2.59
N LEU A 552 21.72 -0.11 3.23
CA LEU A 552 22.74 0.70 3.92
C LEU A 552 23.50 1.60 2.94
N TRP A 553 23.75 1.14 1.71
CA TRP A 553 24.31 1.97 0.65
C TRP A 553 23.36 3.11 0.26
N LEU A 554 22.06 2.83 0.08
CA LEU A 554 21.06 3.88 -0.18
C LEU A 554 21.02 4.91 0.95
N LEU A 555 21.03 4.47 2.22
CA LEU A 555 21.12 5.37 3.37
C LEU A 555 22.40 6.22 3.34
N ALA A 556 23.52 5.64 2.89
CA ALA A 556 24.77 6.38 2.72
C ALA A 556 24.72 7.37 1.55
N CYS A 557 23.98 7.10 0.47
CA CYS A 557 23.72 8.03 -0.63
C CYS A 557 22.87 9.23 -0.18
N ASP A 558 21.99 9.00 0.80
CA ASP A 558 21.15 10.05 1.39
C ASP A 558 21.81 10.76 2.58
N GLU A 559 23.09 10.48 2.84
CA GLU A 559 23.85 11.05 3.96
C GLU A 559 23.25 10.75 5.35
N LEU A 560 22.41 9.72 5.44
CA LEU A 560 21.86 9.20 6.70
C LEU A 560 22.82 8.24 7.40
N LEU A 561 23.75 7.66 6.64
CA LEU A 561 24.84 6.83 7.16
C LEU A 561 26.18 7.40 6.70
N ASP A 562 27.02 7.77 7.66
CA ASP A 562 28.30 8.39 7.35
C ASP A 562 29.24 7.39 6.68
N ARG A 563 30.00 7.88 5.70
CA ARG A 563 30.90 7.08 4.87
C ARG A 563 32.33 7.28 5.36
N LYS A 564 33.04 6.18 5.64
CA LYS A 564 34.47 6.24 5.88
C LYS A 564 35.21 5.96 4.57
N GLN A 565 35.79 7.00 3.98
CA GLN A 565 36.95 6.85 3.09
C GLN A 565 38.18 6.83 4.01
N MET A 566 39.05 5.80 3.95
CA MET A 566 40.36 5.97 4.57
C MET A 566 41.02 7.15 3.87
N ARG A 567 41.21 8.27 4.60
CA ARG A 567 42.07 9.35 4.14
C ARG A 567 43.38 8.72 3.70
N GLU A 568 43.84 9.15 2.53
CA GLU A 568 45.17 8.93 1.97
C GLU A 568 46.14 8.39 3.01
N ILE A 569 46.65 7.18 2.75
CA ILE A 569 47.96 6.81 3.28
C ILE A 569 48.89 7.88 2.70
N MET A 570 49.07 8.98 3.44
CA MET A 570 50.20 9.88 3.22
C MET A 570 51.41 9.01 3.49
N THR A 571 52.01 8.53 2.40
CA THR A 571 53.40 8.10 2.36
C THR A 571 54.23 9.15 3.07
N PHE A 572 54.74 8.80 4.25
CA PHE A 572 55.85 9.52 4.87
C PHE A 572 57.16 9.07 4.22
#